data_AF-A0A9X5MN06-F1
#
_entry.id   AF-A0A9X5MN06-F1
#
_cell.length_a   1.000
_cell.length_b   1.000
_cell.length_c   1.000
_cell.angle_alpha   90.00
_cell.angle_beta   90.00
_cell.angle_gamma   90.00
#
_symmetry.space_group_name_H-M   'P 1'
#
loop_
_entity.id
_entity.type
_entity.pdbx_description
1 polymer ?
#
loop_
_entity_poly.entity_id
_entity_poly.type
_entity_poly.pdbx_seq_one_letter_code
_entity_poly.pdbx_strand_id
1 'polypeptide(L)'
;MNEHTISNESLIFSLLLVLVAIFISRKEKLALEKDIIWSTARAIVQLLIVGYVLTYIFHVDHFILTFLMVLFICYNAAYNAKKRSKYVKDIFLISFTAITTGALLTLAILLLTSSIAFTPIQIIPITGMIAGNAMIATGLCYNNLGQRFQNQQQQLQEMLSLGATPKLASMSIIRDSIKSSLIPTVDAAKTVGIVSLPGMMSGLIFAGVDPLQAVKYQIMVTFMLMATASISTIIACYLTYKKFFNQRHQLINLENR
;
A
#
# COMPACT_ATOMS: atom_id res chain seq x y z
N MET A 1 -25.44 -21.70 -15.93
CA MET A 1 -24.15 -21.02 -16.16
C MET A 1 -23.10 -22.10 -16.28
N ASN A 2 -22.43 -22.24 -17.42
CA ASN A 2 -21.27 -23.11 -17.52
C ASN A 2 -20.16 -22.47 -16.69
N GLU A 3 -19.92 -22.98 -15.49
CA GLU A 3 -18.79 -22.55 -14.67
C GLU A 3 -17.51 -22.97 -15.38
N HIS A 4 -16.89 -22.01 -16.07
CA HIS A 4 -15.52 -22.16 -16.54
C HIS A 4 -14.61 -22.16 -15.31
N THR A 5 -14.44 -23.32 -14.69
CA THR A 5 -13.43 -23.51 -13.65
C THR A 5 -12.06 -23.34 -14.30
N ILE A 6 -11.26 -22.41 -13.79
CA ILE A 6 -9.90 -22.20 -14.30
C ILE A 6 -9.12 -23.50 -14.07
N SER A 7 -8.82 -24.22 -15.16
CA SER A 7 -8.08 -25.48 -15.08
C SER A 7 -6.62 -25.23 -14.75
N ASN A 8 -5.97 -26.20 -14.10
CA ASN A 8 -4.52 -26.14 -13.83
C ASN A 8 -3.71 -25.91 -15.13
N GLU A 9 -4.18 -26.45 -16.25
CA GLU A 9 -3.59 -26.22 -17.58
C GLU A 9 -3.67 -24.76 -18.00
N SER A 10 -4.82 -24.11 -17.77
CA SER A 10 -5.00 -22.69 -18.08
C SER A 10 -4.07 -21.80 -17.24
N LEU A 11 -3.81 -22.16 -15.97
CA LEU A 11 -2.78 -21.50 -15.16
C LEU A 11 -1.37 -21.68 -15.75
N ILE A 12 -1.03 -22.88 -16.21
CA ILE A 12 0.28 -23.15 -16.84
C ILE A 12 0.43 -22.33 -18.12
N PHE A 13 -0.60 -22.24 -18.96
CA PHE A 13 -0.58 -21.39 -20.14
C PHE A 13 -0.47 -19.89 -19.79
N SER A 14 -1.06 -19.43 -18.68
CA SER A 14 -0.91 -18.05 -18.23
C SER A 14 0.54 -17.70 -17.81
N LEU A 15 1.31 -18.68 -17.32
CA LEU A 15 2.74 -18.51 -17.03
C LEU A 15 3.57 -18.20 -18.29
N LEU A 16 3.08 -18.56 -19.48
CA LEU A 16 3.74 -18.23 -20.74
C LEU A 16 3.84 -16.71 -20.94
N LEU A 17 2.87 -15.93 -20.43
CA LEU A 17 2.94 -14.46 -20.45
C LEU A 17 4.13 -13.94 -19.62
N VAL A 18 4.45 -14.60 -18.51
CA VAL A 18 5.63 -14.28 -17.69
C VAL A 18 6.92 -14.61 -18.44
N LEU A 19 6.94 -15.72 -19.19
CA LEU A 19 8.08 -16.09 -20.04
C LEU A 19 8.34 -15.04 -21.14
N VAL A 20 7.30 -14.49 -21.74
CA VAL A 20 7.43 -13.38 -22.72
C VAL A 20 8.05 -12.15 -22.06
N ALA A 21 7.63 -11.78 -20.85
CA ALA A 21 8.22 -10.66 -20.12
C ALA A 21 9.71 -10.90 -19.79
N ILE A 22 10.08 -12.12 -19.41
CA ILE A 22 11.49 -12.51 -19.17
C ILE A 22 12.29 -12.42 -20.47
N PHE A 23 11.74 -12.88 -21.59
CA PHE A 23 12.39 -12.80 -22.89
C PHE A 23 12.67 -11.34 -23.30
N ILE A 24 11.69 -10.44 -23.13
CA ILE A 24 11.85 -9.02 -23.40
C ILE A 24 12.90 -8.41 -22.46
N SER A 25 12.89 -8.73 -21.15
CA SER A 25 13.91 -8.28 -20.20
C SER A 25 15.33 -8.65 -20.65
N ARG A 26 15.51 -9.90 -21.11
CA ARG A 26 16.82 -10.37 -21.60
C ARG A 26 17.26 -9.63 -22.86
N LYS A 27 16.33 -9.43 -23.79
CA LYS A 27 16.59 -8.74 -25.06
C LYS A 27 17.01 -7.29 -24.81
N GLU A 28 16.30 -6.59 -23.93
CA GLU A 28 16.55 -5.19 -23.57
C GLU A 28 17.60 -5.01 -22.46
N LYS A 29 18.22 -6.09 -21.98
CA LYS A 29 19.26 -6.09 -20.92
C LYS A 29 18.83 -5.37 -19.63
N LEU A 30 17.55 -5.51 -19.26
CA LEU A 30 16.99 -4.86 -18.07
C LEU A 30 17.45 -5.48 -16.74
N ALA A 31 18.08 -6.66 -16.79
CA ALA A 31 18.56 -7.42 -15.62
C ALA A 31 17.45 -7.77 -14.61
N LEU A 32 16.18 -7.82 -15.04
CA LEU A 32 15.03 -8.11 -14.19
C LEU A 32 14.68 -9.60 -14.14
N GLU A 33 15.35 -10.47 -14.90
CA GLU A 33 14.92 -11.87 -15.03
C GLU A 33 14.82 -12.61 -13.69
N LYS A 34 15.86 -12.48 -12.84
CA LYS A 34 15.91 -13.13 -11.54
C LYS A 34 14.82 -12.60 -10.60
N ASP A 35 14.59 -11.30 -10.65
CA ASP A 35 13.58 -10.63 -9.83
C ASP A 35 12.16 -11.04 -10.25
N ILE A 36 11.90 -11.15 -11.57
CA ILE A 36 10.62 -11.62 -12.10
C ILE A 36 10.38 -13.07 -11.67
N ILE A 37 11.34 -13.98 -11.91
CA ILE A 37 11.20 -15.40 -11.57
C ILE A 37 10.97 -15.58 -10.06
N TRP A 38 11.78 -14.94 -9.23
CA TRP A 38 11.67 -15.07 -7.78
C TRP A 38 10.36 -14.46 -7.25
N SER A 39 9.94 -13.32 -7.79
CA SER A 39 8.67 -12.68 -7.41
C SER A 39 7.46 -13.52 -7.81
N THR A 40 7.46 -14.11 -9.01
CA THR A 40 6.38 -15.00 -9.47
C THR A 40 6.30 -16.27 -8.63
N ALA A 41 7.43 -16.95 -8.42
CA ALA A 41 7.45 -18.17 -7.61
C ALA A 41 6.98 -17.89 -6.17
N ARG A 42 7.48 -16.81 -5.56
CA ARG A 42 7.05 -16.37 -4.23
C ARG A 42 5.55 -16.05 -4.20
N ALA A 43 5.02 -15.35 -5.20
CA ALA A 43 3.62 -14.98 -5.26
C ALA A 43 2.71 -16.22 -5.32
N ILE A 44 3.05 -17.22 -6.14
CA ILE A 44 2.29 -18.48 -6.23
C ILE A 44 2.24 -19.18 -4.87
N VAL A 45 3.41 -19.39 -4.24
CA VAL A 45 3.48 -20.06 -2.94
C VAL A 45 2.71 -19.26 -1.87
N GLN A 46 2.84 -17.94 -1.85
CA GLN A 46 2.13 -17.08 -0.91
C GLN A 46 0.62 -17.13 -1.10
N LEU A 47 0.13 -17.05 -2.34
CA LEU A 47 -1.30 -17.08 -2.63
C LEU A 47 -1.92 -18.44 -2.26
N LEU A 48 -1.22 -19.54 -2.51
CA LEU A 48 -1.67 -20.88 -2.09
C LEU A 48 -1.77 -20.97 -0.56
N ILE A 49 -0.71 -20.58 0.15
CA ILE A 49 -0.70 -20.60 1.63
C ILE A 49 -1.82 -19.72 2.19
N VAL A 50 -1.94 -18.48 1.70
CA VAL A 50 -2.99 -17.55 2.15
C VAL A 50 -4.37 -18.12 1.85
N GLY A 51 -4.59 -18.74 0.69
CA GLY A 51 -5.83 -19.43 0.35
C GLY A 51 -6.23 -20.45 1.43
N TYR A 52 -5.34 -21.39 1.75
CA TYR A 52 -5.60 -22.40 2.79
C TYR A 52 -5.84 -21.78 4.18
N VAL A 53 -5.04 -20.78 4.56
CA VAL A 53 -5.19 -20.08 5.85
C VAL A 53 -6.54 -19.38 5.94
N LEU A 54 -6.96 -18.69 4.87
CA LEU A 54 -8.26 -18.01 4.84
C LEU A 54 -9.42 -19.01 4.90
N THR A 55 -9.33 -20.15 4.20
CA THR A 55 -10.34 -21.20 4.32
C THR A 55 -10.51 -21.63 5.78
N TYR A 56 -9.42 -21.90 6.49
CA TYR A 56 -9.49 -22.26 7.90
C TYR A 56 -10.07 -21.14 8.78
N ILE A 57 -9.57 -19.90 8.63
CA ILE A 57 -10.04 -18.76 9.44
C ILE A 57 -11.54 -18.51 9.23
N PHE A 58 -12.03 -18.65 8.00
CA PHE A 58 -13.44 -18.44 7.68
C PHE A 58 -14.35 -19.54 8.24
N HIS A 59 -13.86 -20.77 8.40
CA HIS A 59 -14.62 -21.86 9.02
C HIS A 59 -14.70 -21.71 10.55
N VAL A 60 -13.63 -21.25 11.20
CA VAL A 60 -13.55 -21.15 12.66
C VAL A 60 -14.31 -19.93 13.20
N ASP A 61 -14.48 -18.89 12.38
CA ASP A 61 -15.23 -17.66 12.69
C ASP A 61 -14.92 -17.05 14.06
N HIS A 62 -13.62 -16.98 14.40
CA HIS A 62 -13.17 -16.57 15.73
C HIS A 62 -12.48 -15.20 15.72
N PHE A 63 -13.03 -14.25 16.47
CA PHE A 63 -12.59 -12.85 16.54
C PHE A 63 -11.07 -12.68 16.74
N ILE A 64 -10.48 -13.46 17.66
CA ILE A 64 -9.03 -13.39 17.94
C ILE A 64 -8.19 -13.75 16.71
N LEU A 65 -8.59 -14.76 15.93
CA LEU A 65 -7.86 -15.16 14.72
C LEU A 65 -7.97 -14.08 13.64
N THR A 66 -9.15 -13.47 13.50
CA THR A 66 -9.36 -12.32 12.60
C THR A 66 -8.45 -11.15 12.98
N PHE A 67 -8.41 -10.80 14.26
CA PHE A 67 -7.56 -9.72 14.75
C PHE A 67 -6.07 -10.00 14.55
N LEU A 68 -5.62 -11.22 14.82
CA LEU A 68 -4.23 -11.64 14.56
C LEU A 68 -3.88 -11.54 13.06
N MET A 69 -4.80 -11.92 12.18
CA MET A 69 -4.59 -11.82 10.73
C MET A 69 -4.53 -10.35 10.27
N VAL A 70 -5.39 -9.49 10.81
CA VAL A 70 -5.34 -8.04 10.57
C VAL A 70 -4.00 -7.45 11.00
N LEU A 71 -3.51 -7.82 12.19
CA LEU A 71 -2.21 -7.38 12.69
C LEU A 71 -1.06 -7.90 11.81
N PHE A 72 -1.13 -9.16 11.38
CA PHE A 72 -0.15 -9.75 10.46
C PHE A 72 -0.11 -9.01 9.12
N ILE A 73 -1.26 -8.62 8.57
CA ILE A 73 -1.34 -7.81 7.34
C ILE A 73 -0.69 -6.44 7.57
N CYS A 74 -1.06 -5.72 8.64
CA CYS A 74 -0.50 -4.40 8.96
C CYS A 74 1.02 -4.46 9.20
N TYR A 75 1.51 -5.51 9.87
CA TYR A 75 2.94 -5.75 10.07
C TYR A 75 3.67 -5.91 8.74
N ASN A 76 3.17 -6.77 7.85
CA ASN A 76 3.77 -6.99 6.54
C ASN A 76 3.72 -5.74 5.66
N ALA A 77 2.61 -5.01 5.69
CA ALA A 77 2.45 -3.74 4.99
C ALA A 77 3.50 -2.72 5.47
N ALA A 78 3.66 -2.56 6.78
CA ALA A 78 4.66 -1.67 7.37
C ALA A 78 6.10 -2.10 7.05
N TYR A 79 6.39 -3.39 7.09
CA TYR A 79 7.71 -3.92 6.77
C TYR A 79 8.09 -3.68 5.30
N ASN A 80 7.15 -3.90 4.37
CA ASN A 80 7.36 -3.64 2.95
C ASN A 80 7.42 -2.14 2.63
N ALA A 81 6.62 -1.30 3.32
CA ALA A 81 6.74 0.15 3.23
C ALA A 81 8.12 0.63 3.70
N LYS A 82 8.64 0.07 4.80
CA LYS A 82 10.00 0.36 5.29
C LYS A 82 11.06 0.07 4.23
N LYS A 83 10.98 -1.07 3.54
CA LYS A 83 11.95 -1.44 2.49
C LYS A 83 12.03 -0.44 1.35
N ARG A 84 10.98 0.36 1.15
CA ARG A 84 10.97 1.42 0.15
C ARG A 84 11.73 2.67 0.59
N SER A 85 12.07 2.85 1.88
CA SER A 85 12.89 3.97 2.34
C SER A 85 14.37 3.66 2.19
N LYS A 86 15.07 4.47 1.38
CA LYS A 86 16.53 4.43 1.25
C LYS A 86 17.25 5.41 2.18
N TYR A 87 16.57 6.48 2.59
CA TYR A 87 17.19 7.66 3.20
C TYR A 87 17.07 7.71 4.73
N VAL A 88 16.14 6.95 5.31
CA VAL A 88 15.86 7.00 6.75
C VAL A 88 15.81 5.58 7.33
N LYS A 89 16.67 5.34 8.34
CA LYS A 89 16.71 4.10 9.13
C LYS A 89 15.62 4.08 10.21
N ASP A 90 15.26 2.88 10.65
CA ASP A 90 14.34 2.62 11.77
C ASP A 90 12.97 3.28 11.61
N ILE A 91 12.43 3.25 10.40
CA ILE A 91 11.09 3.76 10.11
C ILE A 91 9.99 2.71 10.26
N PHE A 92 10.31 1.46 10.63
CA PHE A 92 9.32 0.39 10.77
C PHE A 92 8.19 0.78 11.72
N LEU A 93 8.53 1.30 12.91
CA LEU A 93 7.54 1.74 13.89
C LEU A 93 6.69 2.89 13.35
N ILE A 94 7.27 3.81 12.58
CA ILE A 94 6.54 4.91 11.95
C ILE A 94 5.58 4.37 10.88
N SER A 95 6.04 3.44 10.04
CA SER A 95 5.19 2.82 9.02
C SER A 95 4.07 2.01 9.66
N PHE A 96 4.36 1.28 10.74
CA PHE A 96 3.39 0.46 11.45
C PHE A 96 2.31 1.32 12.11
N THR A 97 2.69 2.37 12.84
CA THR A 97 1.71 3.27 13.46
C THR A 97 0.90 4.02 12.41
N ALA A 98 1.53 4.52 11.35
CA ALA A 98 0.84 5.23 10.28
C ALA A 98 -0.19 4.36 9.55
N ILE A 99 0.21 3.19 9.05
CA ILE A 99 -0.67 2.28 8.29
C ILE A 99 -1.76 1.71 9.20
N THR A 100 -1.40 1.29 10.42
CA THR A 100 -2.38 0.73 11.35
C THR A 100 -3.41 1.77 11.78
N THR A 101 -2.99 3.02 12.03
CA THR A 101 -3.93 4.11 12.36
C THR A 101 -4.88 4.39 11.20
N GLY A 102 -4.36 4.49 9.97
CA GLY A 102 -5.20 4.70 8.79
C GLY A 102 -6.17 3.55 8.53
N ALA A 103 -5.71 2.31 8.68
CA ALA A 103 -6.51 1.11 8.51
C ALA A 103 -7.59 0.99 9.59
N LEU A 104 -7.23 1.15 10.87
CA LEU A 104 -8.17 1.07 11.99
C LEU A 104 -9.22 2.17 11.93
N LEU A 105 -8.84 3.42 11.64
CA LEU A 105 -9.80 4.51 11.52
C LEU A 105 -10.82 4.22 10.41
N THR A 106 -10.35 3.70 9.28
CA THR A 106 -11.21 3.38 8.14
C THR A 106 -12.13 2.21 8.45
N LEU A 107 -11.60 1.11 9.01
CA LEU A 107 -12.41 -0.04 9.43
C LEU A 107 -13.43 0.35 10.50
N ALA A 108 -13.05 1.18 11.48
CA ALA A 108 -13.94 1.67 12.51
C ALA A 108 -15.11 2.44 11.91
N ILE A 109 -14.87 3.35 10.98
CA ILE A 109 -15.95 4.09 10.29
C ILE A 109 -16.88 3.11 9.56
N LEU A 110 -16.33 2.17 8.77
CA LEU A 110 -17.14 1.23 8.00
C LEU A 110 -18.00 0.30 8.87
N LEU A 111 -17.48 -0.10 10.03
CA LEU A 111 -18.20 -0.91 11.02
C LEU A 111 -19.28 -0.09 11.73
N LEU A 112 -18.97 1.14 12.13
CA LEU A 112 -19.91 2.04 12.80
C LEU A 112 -21.08 2.43 11.88
N THR A 113 -20.82 2.64 10.59
CA THR A 113 -21.87 2.92 9.60
C THR A 113 -22.62 1.66 9.16
N SER A 114 -22.31 0.48 9.72
CA SER A 114 -22.87 -0.82 9.32
C SER A 114 -22.74 -1.10 7.82
N SER A 115 -21.73 -0.51 7.17
CA SER A 115 -21.46 -0.71 5.74
C SER A 115 -20.75 -2.04 5.50
N ILE A 116 -20.08 -2.58 6.52
CA ILE A 116 -19.51 -3.92 6.55
C ILE A 116 -19.87 -4.61 7.87
N ALA A 117 -20.01 -5.93 7.82
CA ALA A 117 -20.19 -6.75 9.02
C ALA A 117 -18.84 -7.09 9.64
N PHE A 118 -18.80 -7.22 10.98
CA PHE A 118 -17.62 -7.73 11.67
C PHE A 118 -17.52 -9.25 11.48
N THR A 119 -17.17 -9.67 10.26
CA THR A 119 -16.97 -11.08 9.90
C THR A 119 -15.60 -11.26 9.24
N PRO A 120 -14.91 -12.39 9.45
CA PRO A 120 -13.59 -12.63 8.90
C PRO A 120 -13.55 -12.48 7.36
N ILE A 121 -14.61 -12.92 6.69
CA ILE A 121 -14.74 -12.88 5.23
C ILE A 121 -14.76 -11.46 4.65
N GLN A 122 -15.24 -10.47 5.41
CA GLN A 122 -15.24 -9.06 4.99
C GLN A 122 -14.01 -8.32 5.51
N ILE A 123 -13.68 -8.46 6.80
CA ILE A 123 -12.62 -7.69 7.44
C ILE A 123 -11.24 -8.00 6.85
N ILE A 124 -10.91 -9.27 6.65
CA ILE A 124 -9.55 -9.66 6.26
C ILE A 124 -9.21 -9.15 4.85
N PRO A 125 -10.06 -9.36 3.81
CA PRO A 125 -9.81 -8.81 2.49
C PRO A 125 -9.79 -7.28 2.46
N ILE A 126 -10.72 -6.62 3.16
CA ILE A 126 -10.77 -5.15 3.22
C ILE A 126 -9.51 -4.59 3.86
N THR A 127 -9.06 -5.18 4.97
CA THR A 127 -7.79 -4.83 5.60
C THR A 127 -6.62 -5.00 4.64
N GLY A 128 -6.57 -6.11 3.90
CA GLY A 128 -5.56 -6.37 2.89
C GLY A 128 -5.48 -5.26 1.83
N MET A 129 -6.64 -4.83 1.32
CA MET A 129 -6.71 -3.76 0.33
C MET A 129 -6.28 -2.39 0.89
N ILE A 130 -6.83 -1.98 2.04
CA ILE A 130 -6.52 -0.65 2.61
C ILE A 130 -5.07 -0.56 3.09
N ALA A 131 -4.55 -1.61 3.73
CA ALA A 131 -3.16 -1.67 4.18
C ALA A 131 -2.18 -1.76 3.00
N GLY A 132 -2.55 -2.51 1.95
CA GLY A 132 -1.76 -2.60 0.71
C GLY A 132 -1.64 -1.26 -0.01
N ASN A 133 -2.74 -0.53 -0.16
CA ASN A 133 -2.72 0.81 -0.78
C ASN A 133 -1.94 1.82 0.09
N ALA A 134 -2.13 1.80 1.41
CA ALA A 134 -1.36 2.63 2.33
C ALA A 134 0.14 2.31 2.31
N MET A 135 0.53 1.04 2.19
CA MET A 135 1.93 0.63 2.04
C MET A 135 2.57 1.26 0.80
N ILE A 136 1.88 1.24 -0.35
CA ILE A 136 2.39 1.80 -1.60
C ILE A 136 2.57 3.31 -1.47
N ALA A 137 1.53 4.03 -1.02
CA ALA A 137 1.56 5.48 -0.87
C ALA A 137 2.61 5.94 0.15
N THR A 138 2.65 5.30 1.32
CA THR A 138 3.62 5.61 2.38
C THR A 138 5.05 5.34 1.92
N GLY A 139 5.31 4.22 1.24
CA GLY A 139 6.62 3.90 0.72
C GLY A 139 7.09 4.87 -0.39
N LEU A 140 6.18 5.34 -1.23
CA LEU A 140 6.46 6.38 -2.23
C LEU A 140 6.76 7.72 -1.54
N CYS A 141 6.02 8.06 -0.48
CA CYS A 141 6.28 9.25 0.32
C CYS A 141 7.68 9.23 0.94
N TYR A 142 8.15 8.11 1.46
CA TYR A 142 9.51 8.02 2.01
C TYR A 142 10.60 8.26 0.96
N ASN A 143 10.44 7.71 -0.24
CA ASN A 143 11.37 7.97 -1.34
C ASN A 143 11.36 9.43 -1.76
N ASN A 144 10.18 10.00 -1.98
CA ASN A 144 10.03 11.39 -2.39
C ASN A 144 10.61 12.35 -1.34
N LEU A 145 10.33 12.07 -0.05
CA LEU A 145 10.83 12.87 1.06
C LEU A 145 12.35 12.84 1.08
N GLY A 146 12.96 11.66 1.10
CA GLY A 146 14.42 11.53 1.15
C GLY A 146 15.13 12.12 -0.07
N GLN A 147 14.62 11.89 -1.28
CA GLN A 147 15.15 12.51 -2.50
C GLN A 147 15.11 14.04 -2.44
N ARG A 148 14.00 14.61 -1.97
CA ARG A 148 13.84 16.07 -1.89
C ARG A 148 14.73 16.68 -0.80
N PHE A 149 14.85 16.04 0.36
CA PHE A 149 15.78 16.47 1.40
C PHE A 149 17.24 16.42 0.92
N GLN A 150 17.61 15.42 0.13
CA GLN A 150 18.95 15.34 -0.48
C GLN A 150 19.15 16.45 -1.52
N ASN A 151 18.21 16.61 -2.45
CA ASN A 151 18.33 17.57 -3.55
C ASN A 151 18.25 19.04 -3.09
N GLN A 152 17.52 19.33 -2.02
CA GLN A 152 17.29 20.69 -1.51
C GLN A 152 18.08 20.97 -0.23
N GLN A 153 19.10 20.17 0.07
CA GLN A 153 19.92 20.29 1.28
C GLN A 153 20.48 21.71 1.48
N GLN A 154 21.00 22.31 0.41
CA GLN A 154 21.54 23.68 0.44
C GLN A 154 20.48 24.70 0.88
N GLN A 155 19.31 24.66 0.25
CA GLN A 155 18.19 25.56 0.55
C GLN A 155 17.71 25.40 2.01
N LEU A 156 17.64 24.16 2.51
CA LEU A 156 17.33 23.93 3.93
C LEU A 156 18.37 24.57 4.86
N GLN A 157 19.65 24.37 4.58
CA GLN A 157 20.73 24.90 5.43
C GLN A 157 20.73 26.43 5.46
N GLU A 158 20.44 27.08 4.32
CA GLU A 158 20.27 28.53 4.25
C GLU A 158 19.11 29.00 5.13
N MET A 159 17.93 28.38 5.01
CA MET A 159 16.78 28.73 5.84
C MET A 159 17.05 28.54 7.34
N LEU A 160 17.69 27.42 7.72
CA LEU A 160 18.06 27.15 9.11
C LEU A 160 19.08 28.17 9.64
N SER A 161 20.04 28.58 8.81
CA SER A 161 21.05 29.59 9.16
C SER A 161 20.44 30.97 9.36
N LEU A 162 19.35 31.27 8.64
CA LEU A 162 18.52 32.47 8.83
C LEU A 162 17.53 32.36 10.02
N GLY A 163 17.58 31.28 10.80
CA GLY A 163 16.76 31.08 12.00
C GLY A 163 15.40 30.44 11.74
N ALA A 164 15.12 29.90 10.55
CA ALA A 164 13.89 29.17 10.29
C ALA A 164 13.83 27.87 11.11
N THR A 165 12.65 27.51 11.61
CA THR A 165 12.46 26.21 12.29
C THR A 165 12.48 25.05 11.28
N PRO A 166 12.86 23.82 11.68
CA PRO A 166 12.83 22.65 10.78
C PRO A 166 11.49 22.42 10.08
N LYS A 167 10.39 22.70 10.79
CA LYS A 167 9.03 22.61 10.24
C LYS A 167 8.82 23.62 9.12
N LEU A 168 9.23 24.87 9.32
CA LEU A 168 9.10 25.93 8.32
C LEU A 168 9.98 25.64 7.10
N ALA A 169 11.26 25.28 7.33
CA ALA A 169 12.22 24.96 6.28
C ALA A 169 11.78 23.76 5.42
N SER A 170 11.12 22.76 6.02
CA SER A 170 10.73 21.52 5.33
C SER A 170 9.31 21.54 4.76
N MET A 171 8.53 22.61 4.95
CA MET A 171 7.09 22.57 4.68
C MET A 171 6.76 22.32 3.20
N SER A 172 7.53 22.91 2.28
CA SER A 172 7.40 22.69 0.84
C SER A 172 7.67 21.23 0.49
N ILE A 173 8.77 20.67 1.01
CA ILE A 173 9.18 19.28 0.81
C ILE A 173 8.14 18.30 1.33
N ILE A 174 7.61 18.54 2.52
CA ILE A 174 6.56 17.71 3.14
C ILE A 174 5.31 17.71 2.25
N ARG A 175 4.83 18.90 1.86
CA ARG A 175 3.62 19.05 1.03
C ARG A 175 3.78 18.34 -0.32
N ASP A 176 4.89 18.58 -1.00
CA ASP A 176 5.13 18.00 -2.31
C ASP A 176 5.27 16.48 -2.25
N SER A 177 5.96 15.96 -1.22
CA SER A 177 6.15 14.52 -1.03
C SER A 177 4.84 13.80 -0.78
N ILE A 178 3.96 14.38 0.05
CA ILE A 178 2.60 13.86 0.29
C ILE A 178 1.82 13.89 -1.02
N LYS A 179 1.78 15.05 -1.71
CA LYS A 179 1.02 15.22 -2.96
C LYS A 179 1.45 14.20 -4.01
N SER A 180 2.75 14.09 -4.28
CA SER A 180 3.26 13.17 -5.30
C SER A 180 3.04 11.70 -4.95
N SER A 181 3.06 11.35 -3.66
CA SER A 181 2.80 9.99 -3.22
C SER A 181 1.35 9.53 -3.34
N LEU A 182 0.39 10.48 -3.34
CA LEU A 182 -1.04 10.20 -3.46
C LEU A 182 -1.55 10.25 -4.91
N ILE A 183 -0.74 10.71 -5.87
CA ILE A 183 -1.09 10.75 -7.30
C ILE A 183 -1.62 9.39 -7.79
N PRO A 184 -0.94 8.25 -7.56
CA PRO A 184 -1.43 6.96 -8.08
C PRO A 184 -2.79 6.58 -7.52
N THR A 185 -3.05 6.87 -6.24
CA THR A 185 -4.34 6.59 -5.60
C THR A 185 -5.45 7.47 -6.17
N VAL A 186 -5.16 8.75 -6.41
CA VAL A 186 -6.12 9.69 -7.01
C VAL A 186 -6.40 9.32 -8.48
N ASP A 187 -5.38 8.95 -9.24
CA ASP A 187 -5.53 8.59 -10.65
C ASP A 187 -6.23 7.23 -10.83
N ALA A 188 -5.98 6.27 -9.93
CA ALA A 188 -6.78 5.05 -9.86
C ALA A 188 -8.26 5.37 -9.63
N ALA A 189 -8.59 6.28 -8.70
CA ALA A 189 -9.97 6.68 -8.45
C ALA A 189 -10.65 7.35 -9.67
N LYS A 190 -9.92 8.15 -10.46
CA LYS A 190 -10.45 8.78 -11.69
C LYS A 190 -10.76 7.78 -12.80
N THR A 191 -10.09 6.64 -12.82
CA THR A 191 -10.18 5.65 -13.92
C THR A 191 -11.19 4.53 -13.65
N VAL A 192 -11.61 4.36 -12.39
CA VAL A 192 -12.63 3.40 -11.96
C VAL A 192 -13.95 3.68 -12.69
N GLY A 193 -14.46 2.67 -13.39
CA GLY A 193 -15.75 2.72 -14.08
C GLY A 193 -15.71 3.26 -15.52
N ILE A 194 -14.61 3.89 -15.96
CA ILE A 194 -14.43 4.35 -17.35
C ILE A 194 -13.42 3.47 -18.09
N VAL A 195 -12.23 3.28 -17.50
CA VAL A 195 -11.12 2.55 -18.15
C VAL A 195 -10.98 1.14 -17.61
N SER A 196 -11.29 0.94 -16.33
CA SER A 196 -11.23 -0.37 -15.69
C SER A 196 -12.47 -0.63 -14.86
N LEU A 197 -13.04 -1.82 -15.03
CA LEU A 197 -14.00 -2.39 -14.08
C LEU A 197 -13.19 -3.08 -12.98
N PRO A 198 -13.25 -2.60 -11.73
CA PRO A 198 -12.46 -3.18 -10.65
C PRO A 198 -12.79 -4.65 -10.43
N GLY A 199 -11.77 -5.47 -10.13
CA GLY A 199 -11.93 -6.92 -10.00
C GLY A 199 -12.94 -7.35 -8.94
N MET A 200 -13.04 -6.62 -7.81
CA MET A 200 -14.05 -6.89 -6.77
C MET A 200 -15.47 -6.65 -7.29
N MET A 201 -15.70 -5.54 -8.02
CA MET A 201 -17.00 -5.24 -8.61
C MET A 201 -17.41 -6.32 -9.62
N SER A 202 -16.51 -6.67 -10.55
CA SER A 202 -16.76 -7.75 -11.52
C SER A 202 -16.98 -9.10 -10.83
N GLY A 203 -16.23 -9.38 -9.76
CA GLY A 203 -16.38 -10.61 -8.97
C GLY A 203 -17.76 -10.73 -8.30
N LEU A 204 -18.27 -9.62 -7.73
CA LEU A 204 -19.63 -9.60 -7.17
C LEU A 204 -20.70 -9.81 -8.25
N ILE A 205 -20.52 -9.20 -9.42
CA ILE A 205 -21.42 -9.39 -10.56
C ILE A 205 -21.41 -10.86 -11.03
N PHE A 206 -20.23 -11.48 -11.14
CA PHE A 206 -20.11 -12.90 -11.50
C PHE A 206 -20.71 -13.83 -10.43
N ALA A 207 -20.68 -13.42 -9.16
CA ALA A 207 -21.34 -14.12 -8.06
C ALA A 207 -22.87 -13.89 -8.02
N GLY A 208 -23.45 -13.18 -8.99
CA GLY A 208 -24.89 -12.96 -9.10
C GLY A 208 -25.44 -11.80 -8.28
N VAL A 209 -24.57 -10.95 -7.71
CA VAL A 209 -25.00 -9.73 -7.02
C VAL A 209 -25.49 -8.71 -8.05
N ASP A 210 -26.57 -8.01 -7.71
CA ASP A 210 -27.12 -6.92 -8.53
C ASP A 210 -26.03 -5.89 -8.89
N PRO A 211 -25.87 -5.53 -10.18
CA PRO A 211 -24.82 -4.60 -10.62
C PRO A 211 -24.85 -3.26 -9.90
N LEU A 212 -26.03 -2.71 -9.57
CA LEU A 212 -26.13 -1.43 -8.87
C LEU A 212 -25.61 -1.54 -7.43
N GLN A 213 -25.83 -2.67 -6.77
CA GLN A 213 -25.23 -2.94 -5.46
C GLN A 213 -23.71 -3.10 -5.56
N ALA A 214 -23.21 -3.83 -6.56
CA ALA A 214 -21.77 -3.98 -6.79
C ALA A 214 -21.08 -2.60 -7.01
N VAL A 215 -21.73 -1.69 -7.74
CA VAL A 215 -21.26 -0.31 -7.92
C VAL A 215 -21.17 0.45 -6.59
N LYS A 216 -22.18 0.35 -5.72
CA LYS A 216 -22.16 1.01 -4.40
C LYS A 216 -21.00 0.52 -3.54
N TYR A 217 -20.75 -0.80 -3.50
CA TYR A 217 -19.58 -1.37 -2.82
C TYR A 217 -18.28 -0.83 -3.41
N GLN A 218 -18.19 -0.72 -4.72
CA GLN A 218 -16.98 -0.23 -5.36
C GLN A 218 -16.72 1.26 -5.08
N ILE A 219 -17.76 2.10 -5.03
CA ILE A 219 -17.64 3.52 -4.64
C ILE A 219 -17.10 3.60 -3.21
N MET A 220 -17.67 2.82 -2.29
CA MET A 220 -17.19 2.72 -0.90
C MET A 220 -15.72 2.30 -0.85
N VAL A 221 -15.33 1.27 -1.60
CA VAL A 221 -13.95 0.78 -1.70
C VAL A 221 -13.00 1.89 -2.18
N THR A 222 -13.39 2.64 -3.22
CA THR A 222 -12.56 3.74 -3.73
C THR A 222 -12.35 4.82 -2.67
N PHE A 223 -13.40 5.23 -1.95
CA PHE A 223 -13.29 6.23 -0.89
C PHE A 223 -12.45 5.77 0.30
N MET A 224 -12.63 4.52 0.76
CA MET A 224 -11.85 4.00 1.87
C MET A 224 -10.36 3.87 1.53
N LEU A 225 -10.02 3.51 0.28
CA LEU A 225 -8.63 3.41 -0.17
C LEU A 225 -7.98 4.80 -0.23
N MET A 226 -8.69 5.80 -0.74
CA MET A 226 -8.23 7.19 -0.77
C MET A 226 -8.02 7.75 0.64
N ALA A 227 -8.97 7.53 1.54
CA ALA A 227 -8.88 7.99 2.92
C ALA A 227 -7.71 7.34 3.66
N THR A 228 -7.61 6.00 3.60
CA THR A 228 -6.56 5.24 4.31
C THR A 228 -5.17 5.63 3.80
N ALA A 229 -4.97 5.74 2.48
CA ALA A 229 -3.69 6.17 1.93
C ALA A 229 -3.35 7.60 2.34
N SER A 230 -4.30 8.52 2.31
CA SER A 230 -4.07 9.92 2.70
C SER A 230 -3.67 10.02 4.16
N ILE A 231 -4.45 9.43 5.07
CA ILE A 231 -4.19 9.48 6.52
C ILE A 231 -2.84 8.83 6.85
N SER A 232 -2.59 7.62 6.35
CA SER A 232 -1.34 6.89 6.61
C SER A 232 -0.13 7.67 6.10
N THR A 233 -0.21 8.20 4.89
CA THR A 233 0.88 8.96 4.26
C THR A 233 1.18 10.25 5.02
N ILE A 234 0.13 11.00 5.42
CA ILE A 234 0.29 12.24 6.19
C ILE A 234 0.97 11.95 7.53
N ILE A 235 0.49 10.96 8.29
CA ILE A 235 1.08 10.56 9.57
C ILE A 235 2.53 10.13 9.36
N ALA A 236 2.79 9.26 8.39
CA ALA A 236 4.12 8.77 8.08
C ALA A 236 5.10 9.90 7.73
N CYS A 237 4.66 10.86 6.90
CA CYS A 237 5.47 12.00 6.49
C CYS A 237 5.81 12.91 7.69
N TYR A 238 4.80 13.28 8.49
CA TYR A 238 5.00 14.14 9.66
C TYR A 238 5.82 13.48 10.78
N LEU A 239 5.82 12.16 10.88
CA LEU A 239 6.70 11.45 11.82
C LEU A 239 8.13 11.28 11.25
N THR A 240 8.26 11.12 9.94
CA THR A 240 9.55 10.84 9.29
C THR A 240 10.38 12.10 9.06
N TYR A 241 9.79 13.25 8.72
CA TYR A 241 10.58 14.47 8.45
C TYR A 241 11.45 14.88 9.65
N LYS A 242 10.98 14.64 10.88
CA LYS A 242 11.72 14.92 12.11
C LYS A 242 13.04 14.15 12.18
N LYS A 243 13.12 12.98 11.55
CA LYS A 243 14.34 12.14 11.52
C LYS A 243 15.45 12.68 10.61
N PHE A 244 15.18 13.71 9.80
CA PHE A 244 16.20 14.41 9.02
C PHE A 244 16.93 15.47 9.85
N PHE A 245 16.47 15.76 11.07
CA PHE A 245 17.07 16.76 11.95
C PHE A 245 17.58 16.14 13.24
N ASN A 246 18.64 16.71 13.80
CA ASN A 246 19.10 16.39 15.16
C ASN A 246 18.35 17.23 16.22
N GLN A 247 18.64 16.99 17.49
CA GLN A 247 18.03 17.73 18.62
C GLN A 247 18.30 19.24 18.58
N ARG A 248 19.35 19.68 17.87
CA ARG A 248 19.74 21.09 17.70
C ARG A 248 19.16 21.71 16.44
N HIS A 249 18.16 21.07 15.80
CA HIS A 249 17.54 21.52 14.55
C HIS A 249 18.50 21.59 13.35
N GLN A 250 19.63 20.89 13.39
CA GLN A 250 20.56 20.82 12.27
C GLN A 250 20.19 19.64 11.37
N LEU A 251 20.32 19.84 10.06
CA LEU A 251 20.15 18.78 9.08
C LEU A 251 21.22 17.70 9.27
N ILE A 252 20.80 16.44 9.37
CA ILE A 252 21.71 15.29 9.47
C ILE A 252 22.23 14.96 8.07
N ASN A 253 23.54 14.75 7.93
CA ASN A 253 24.13 14.37 6.64
C ASN A 253 23.57 13.00 6.19
N LEU A 254 22.97 12.98 5.00
CA LEU A 254 22.32 11.81 4.42
C LEU A 254 23.28 10.85 3.72
N GLU A 255 24.51 11.28 3.40
CA GLU A 255 25.50 10.48 2.67
C GLU A 255 26.23 9.47 3.57
N ASN A 256 26.26 9.69 4.88
CA ASN A 256 27.01 8.88 5.85
C ASN A 256 26.14 7.87 6.65
N ARG A 257 25.02 7.38 6.09
CA ARG A 257 24.13 6.41 6.76
C ARG A 257 24.02 5.08 6.05
#